data_AF-W7VS67-F1
#
_entry.id   AF-W7VS67-F1
#
_cell.length_a   1.000
_cell.length_b   1.000
_cell.length_c   1.000
_cell.angle_alpha   90.00
_cell.angle_beta   90.00
_cell.angle_gamma   90.00
#
_symmetry.space_group_name_H-M   'P 1'
#
loop_
_entity.id
_entity.type
_entity.pdbx_description
1 polymer ?
#
loop_
_entity_poly.entity_id
_entity_poly.type
_entity_poly.pdbx_seq_one_letter_code
_entity_poly.pdbx_strand_id
1 'polypeptide(L)'
;MAGLDLPAYEIRCGRTWATDGAATPALLDGQGEAIGWQAGPVLGIAAHGLFEDAGALRALFGSRVRTLDDSFDALADLIDDHLGAATLRALFNA
;
A
#
# COMPACT_ATOMS: atom_id res chain seq x y z
N MET A 1 -7.54 -11.34 0.94
CA MET A 1 -6.69 -10.91 -0.19
C MET A 1 -6.32 -12.02 -1.18
N ALA A 2 -6.88 -13.23 -1.09
CA ALA A 2 -6.52 -14.31 -2.01
C ALA A 2 -6.95 -14.01 -3.46
N GLY A 3 -6.10 -14.34 -4.43
CA GLY A 3 -6.40 -14.27 -5.87
C GLY A 3 -6.28 -12.89 -6.50
N LEU A 4 -5.66 -11.92 -5.83
CA LEU A 4 -5.31 -10.61 -6.42
C LEU A 4 -3.87 -10.66 -6.95
N ASP A 5 -3.69 -10.17 -8.17
CA ASP A 5 -2.38 -9.83 -8.73
C ASP A 5 -2.22 -8.31 -8.67
N LEU A 6 -1.18 -7.84 -8.00
CA LEU A 6 -1.04 -6.46 -7.56
C LEU A 6 0.37 -5.96 -7.83
N PRO A 7 0.53 -4.72 -8.32
CA PRO A 7 1.86 -4.13 -8.46
C PRO A 7 2.47 -3.87 -7.08
N ALA A 8 3.66 -4.41 -6.85
CA ALA A 8 4.41 -4.22 -5.61
C ALA A 8 5.92 -4.33 -5.88
N TYR A 9 6.73 -3.83 -4.95
CA TYR A 9 8.18 -3.96 -5.01
C TYR A 9 8.80 -4.14 -3.62
N GLU A 10 10.00 -4.71 -3.54
CA GLU A 10 10.73 -4.90 -2.28
C GLU A 10 12.04 -4.10 -2.30
N ILE A 11 12.35 -3.41 -1.20
CA ILE A 11 13.66 -2.78 -0.97
C ILE A 11 14.19 -3.28 0.37
N ARG A 12 14.86 -4.44 0.34
CA ARG A 12 15.40 -5.07 1.56
C ARG A 12 16.66 -5.88 1.28
N CYS A 13 17.52 -5.98 2.29
CA CYS A 13 18.72 -6.83 2.25
C CYS A 13 18.55 -8.16 3.00
N GLY A 14 17.39 -8.41 3.60
CA GLY A 14 17.10 -9.60 4.40
C GLY A 14 15.91 -10.39 3.85
N ARG A 15 15.76 -11.61 4.34
CA ARG A 15 14.58 -12.45 4.12
C ARG A 15 13.97 -12.80 5.47
N THR A 16 12.66 -12.98 5.47
CA THR A 16 11.89 -13.37 6.65
C THR A 16 11.31 -14.74 6.39
N TRP A 17 11.14 -15.53 7.44
CA TRP A 17 10.51 -16.84 7.39
C TRP A 17 9.63 -17.00 8.63
N ALA A 18 8.52 -17.73 8.49
CA ALA A 18 7.71 -18.12 9.63
C ALA A 18 8.51 -19.08 10.53
N THR A 19 8.56 -18.80 11.83
CA THR A 19 9.27 -19.63 12.81
C THR A 19 8.39 -20.74 13.38
N ASP A 20 7.06 -20.64 13.23
CA ASP A 20 6.08 -21.63 13.64
C ASP A 20 4.91 -21.69 12.62
N GLY A 21 3.97 -22.61 12.85
CA GLY A 21 2.80 -22.80 11.98
C GLY A 21 1.66 -21.80 12.21
N ALA A 22 1.78 -20.85 13.15
CA ALA A 22 0.74 -19.86 13.38
C ALA A 22 0.73 -18.77 12.30
N ALA A 23 1.87 -18.56 11.63
CA ALA A 23 2.02 -17.63 10.52
C ALA A 23 1.89 -18.35 9.17
N THR A 24 0.84 -18.04 8.41
CA THR A 24 0.62 -18.59 7.07
C THR A 24 1.03 -17.60 5.98
N PRO A 25 1.53 -18.05 4.82
CA PRO A 25 1.80 -17.16 3.69
C PRO A 25 0.55 -16.36 3.29
N ALA A 26 0.68 -15.04 3.22
CA ALA A 26 -0.40 -14.13 2.85
C ALA A 26 -0.16 -13.48 1.49
N LEU A 27 1.11 -13.25 1.14
CA LEU A 27 1.54 -12.71 -0.14
C LEU A 27 2.62 -13.61 -0.74
N LEU A 28 2.50 -13.85 -2.04
CA LEU A 28 3.48 -14.55 -2.85
C LEU A 28 4.04 -13.59 -3.91
N ASP A 29 5.33 -13.71 -4.24
CA ASP A 29 5.91 -13.02 -5.39
C ASP A 29 5.52 -13.71 -6.72
N GLY A 30 5.97 -13.15 -7.84
CA GLY A 30 5.71 -13.69 -9.17
C GLY A 30 6.33 -15.06 -9.44
N GLN A 31 7.18 -15.57 -8.55
CA GLN A 31 7.77 -16.90 -8.59
C GLN A 31 7.06 -17.88 -7.62
N GLY A 32 6.07 -17.41 -6.87
CA GLY A 32 5.32 -18.20 -5.90
C GLY A 32 5.97 -18.29 -4.52
N GLU A 33 7.04 -17.53 -4.25
CA GLU A 33 7.71 -17.52 -2.96
C GLU A 33 6.99 -16.59 -1.97
N ALA A 34 6.91 -17.01 -0.70
CA ALA A 34 6.27 -16.19 0.33
C ALA A 34 7.10 -14.94 0.65
N ILE A 35 6.46 -13.77 0.48
CA ILE A 35 7.04 -12.45 0.80
C ILE A 35 6.26 -11.70 1.89
N GLY A 36 5.18 -12.30 2.39
CA GLY A 36 4.40 -11.81 3.51
C GLY A 36 3.67 -12.92 4.23
N TRP A 37 3.42 -12.73 5.52
CA TRP A 37 2.83 -13.71 6.43
C TRP A 37 1.69 -13.09 7.23
N GLN A 38 0.70 -13.90 7.55
CA GLN A 38 -0.40 -13.54 8.45
C GLN A 38 -0.43 -14.47 9.65
N ALA A 39 -0.52 -13.90 10.85
CA ALA A 39 -0.78 -14.61 12.10
C ALA A 39 -1.99 -13.96 12.78
N GLY A 40 -3.16 -14.60 12.68
CA GLY A 40 -4.42 -14.03 13.16
C GLY A 40 -4.71 -12.66 12.51
N PRO A 41 -4.89 -11.58 13.28
CA PRO A 41 -5.16 -10.23 12.75
C PRO A 41 -3.87 -9.47 12.33
N VAL A 42 -2.70 -10.06 12.50
CA VAL A 42 -1.42 -9.41 12.18
C VAL A 42 -0.96 -9.83 10.79
N LEU A 43 -0.72 -8.84 9.94
CA LEU A 43 -0.13 -9.00 8.61
C LEU A 43 1.29 -8.41 8.61
N GLY A 44 2.30 -9.24 8.35
CA GLY A 44 3.68 -8.83 8.16
C GLY A 44 4.07 -8.96 6.69
N ILE A 45 4.45 -7.84 6.06
CA ILE A 45 4.84 -7.79 4.64
C ILE A 45 6.14 -7.02 4.49
N ALA A 46 6.90 -7.36 3.46
CA ALA A 46 8.07 -6.58 3.03
C ALA A 46 7.84 -5.82 1.72
N ALA A 47 6.71 -6.09 1.06
CA ALA A 47 6.29 -5.42 -0.16
C ALA A 47 5.84 -3.98 0.14
N HIS A 48 6.33 -3.04 -0.67
CA HIS A 48 5.88 -1.66 -0.77
C HIS A 48 4.94 -1.50 -1.98
N GLY A 49 4.11 -0.46 -1.99
CA GLY A 49 3.17 -0.19 -3.08
C GLY A 49 1.82 -0.90 -2.97
N LEU A 50 1.67 -1.82 -2.01
CA LEU A 50 0.48 -2.65 -1.86
C LEU A 50 -0.76 -1.86 -1.42
N PHE A 51 -0.59 -0.86 -0.55
CA PHE A 51 -1.72 -0.13 0.05
C PHE A 51 -2.18 1.06 -0.78
N GLU A 52 -1.44 1.37 -1.84
CA GLU A 52 -1.79 2.32 -2.86
C GLU A 52 -2.85 1.75 -3.82
N ASP A 53 -2.98 0.41 -3.90
CA ASP A 53 -4.00 -0.26 -4.68
C ASP A 53 -5.37 -0.34 -3.96
N ALA A 54 -6.40 0.22 -4.60
CA ALA A 54 -7.76 0.22 -4.05
C ALA A 54 -8.37 -1.19 -3.91
N GLY A 55 -7.95 -2.15 -4.74
CA GLY A 55 -8.30 -3.55 -4.66
C GLY A 55 -7.76 -4.22 -3.40
N ALA A 56 -6.49 -3.99 -3.10
CA ALA A 56 -5.81 -4.46 -1.90
C ALA A 56 -6.49 -3.91 -0.63
N LEU A 57 -6.72 -2.59 -0.57
CA LEU A 57 -7.40 -1.95 0.56
C LEU A 57 -8.80 -2.54 0.79
N ARG A 58 -9.60 -2.68 -0.26
CA ARG A 58 -10.94 -3.29 -0.16
C ARG A 58 -10.87 -4.74 0.33
N ALA A 59 -9.92 -5.51 -0.16
CA ALA A 59 -9.75 -6.91 0.23
C ALA A 59 -9.20 -7.08 1.65
N LEU A 60 -8.48 -6.07 2.17
CA LEU A 60 -7.99 -6.03 3.55
C LEU A 60 -9.09 -5.61 4.53
N PHE A 61 -9.85 -4.56 4.21
CA PHE A 61 -10.85 -3.96 5.11
C PHE A 61 -12.27 -4.49 4.92
N GLY A 62 -12.52 -5.29 3.88
CA GLY A 62 -13.85 -5.82 3.56
C GLY A 62 -14.87 -4.74 3.16
N SER A 63 -14.42 -3.52 2.90
CA SER A 63 -15.25 -2.36 2.58
C SER A 63 -14.48 -1.40 1.68
N ARG A 64 -15.20 -0.50 0.99
CA ARG A 64 -14.56 0.60 0.27
C ARG A 64 -14.07 1.62 1.30
N VAL A 65 -12.77 1.85 1.32
CA VAL A 65 -12.10 2.85 2.16
C VAL A 65 -11.47 3.93 1.28
N ARG A 66 -11.02 5.03 1.89
CA ARG A 66 -10.29 6.10 1.20
C ARG A 66 -9.02 5.54 0.55
N THR A 67 -8.82 5.83 -0.73
CA THR A 67 -7.65 5.40 -1.51
C THR A 67 -6.54 6.46 -1.48
N LEU A 68 -5.40 6.14 -2.11
CA LEU A 68 -4.35 7.13 -2.35
C LEU A 68 -4.84 8.24 -3.29
N ASP A 69 -5.51 7.88 -4.38
CA ASP A 69 -6.09 8.85 -5.33
C ASP A 69 -7.08 9.79 -4.65
N ASP A 70 -8.00 9.25 -3.83
CA ASP A 70 -8.94 10.06 -3.04
C ASP A 70 -8.20 11.05 -2.12
N SER A 71 -7.02 10.66 -1.63
CA SER A 71 -6.21 11.50 -0.75
C SER A 71 -5.46 12.59 -1.53
N PHE A 72 -5.01 12.32 -2.75
CA PHE A 72 -4.40 13.31 -3.63
C PHE A 72 -5.41 14.32 -4.15
N ASP A 73 -6.61 13.87 -4.54
CA ASP A 73 -7.69 14.77 -4.95
C ASP A 73 -8.07 15.71 -3.79
N ALA A 74 -8.26 15.16 -2.58
CA ALA A 74 -8.56 15.97 -1.41
C ALA A 74 -7.43 16.96 -1.05
N LEU A 75 -6.17 16.57 -1.26
CA LEU A 75 -5.03 17.47 -1.05
C LEU A 75 -5.00 18.59 -2.09
N ALA A 76 -5.32 18.29 -3.35
CA ALA A 76 -5.41 19.29 -4.41
C ALA A 76 -6.50 20.32 -4.11
N ASP A 77 -7.68 19.87 -3.69
CA ASP A 77 -8.79 20.75 -3.29
C ASP A 77 -8.36 21.69 -2.14
N LEU A 78 -7.68 21.16 -1.12
CA LEU A 78 -7.18 21.96 0.01
C LEU A 78 -6.14 23.01 -0.42
N ILE A 79 -5.29 22.67 -1.40
CA ILE A 79 -4.32 23.61 -1.96
C ILE A 79 -5.04 24.73 -2.69
N ASP A 80 -6.01 24.42 -3.54
CA ASP A 80 -6.75 25.42 -4.29
C ASP A 80 -7.57 26.33 -3.37
N ASP A 81 -8.21 25.78 -2.34
CA ASP A 81 -9.05 26.52 -1.39
C ASP A 81 -8.25 27.44 -0.45
N HIS A 82 -7.03 27.07 -0.07
CA HIS A 82 -6.28 27.75 0.99
C HIS A 82 -4.99 28.42 0.57
N LEU A 83 -4.31 27.93 -0.48
CA LEU A 83 -3.05 28.48 -0.97
C LEU A 83 -3.24 29.18 -2.32
N GLY A 84 -4.11 28.64 -3.17
CA GLY A 84 -4.31 29.03 -4.55
C GLY A 84 -3.13 28.64 -5.45
N ALA A 85 -3.44 28.38 -6.73
CA ALA A 85 -2.47 27.93 -7.73
C ALA A 85 -1.24 28.85 -7.89
N ALA A 86 -1.37 30.16 -7.63
CA ALA A 86 -0.26 31.11 -7.74
C ALA A 86 0.83 30.86 -6.70
N THR A 87 0.45 30.60 -5.45
CA THR A 87 1.38 30.31 -4.34
C THR A 87 2.13 29.00 -4.61
N LEU A 88 1.42 27.97 -5.06
CA LEU A 88 2.04 26.69 -5.42
C LEU A 88 3.06 26.85 -6.55
N ARG A 89 2.72 27.59 -7.61
CA ARG A 89 3.65 27.87 -8.74
C ARG A 89 4.89 28.62 -8.30
N ALA A 90 4.80 29.50 -7.32
CA ALA A 90 5.95 30.22 -6.80
C ALA A 90 6.98 29.28 -6.12
N LEU A 91 6.53 28.19 -5.49
CA LEU A 91 7.42 27.21 -4.84
C LEU A 91 8.25 26.39 -5.83
N PHE A 92 7.74 26.14 -7.04
CA PHE A 92 8.47 25.42 -8.09
C PHE A 92 9.48 26.28 -8.86
N ASN A 93 9.41 27.60 -8.69
CA ASN A 93 10.30 28.57 -9.33
C ASN A 93 11.39 29.10 -8.36
N ALA A 94 11.52 28.49 -7.18
CA ALA A 94 12.49 28.83 -6.15
C ALA A 94 13.78 27.99 -6.28
#